data_AF-A0A3B1CYP1-F1
#
_entry.id   AF-A0A3B1CYP1-F1
#
_cell.length_a   1.000
_cell.length_b   1.000
_cell.length_c   1.000
_cell.angle_alpha   90.00
_cell.angle_beta   90.00
_cell.angle_gamma   90.00
#
_symmetry.space_group_name_H-M   'P 1'
#
loop_
_entity.id
_entity.type
_entity.pdbx_description
1 polymer ?
#
loop_
_entity_poly.entity_id
_entity_poly.type
_entity_poly.pdbx_seq_one_letter_code
_entity_poly.pdbx_strand_id
1 'polypeptide(L)' 'MTELLTKAVKKVEAFTPEIQDEIAQYLLNDIDAELRWDDSLKKSPDTLKQLADRALKNFKSGHTIEKGFDEL' A
#
# COMPACT_ATOMS: atom_id res chain seq x y z
N MET A 1 5.55 -7.04 -22.71
CA MET A 1 5.93 -6.10 -21.63
C MET A 1 5.50 -4.70 -22.06
N THR A 2 4.98 -3.86 -21.16
CA THR A 2 4.62 -2.48 -21.53
C THR A 2 5.88 -1.69 -21.91
N GLU A 3 5.73 -0.59 -22.65
CA GLU A 3 6.87 0.26 -23.03
C GLU A 3 7.66 0.76 -21.81
N LEU A 4 6.94 1.16 -20.76
CA LEU A 4 7.54 1.66 -19.52
C LEU A 4 8.36 0.58 -18.80
N LEU A 5 7.80 -0.62 -18.63
CA LEU A 5 8.51 -1.71 -17.95
C LEU A 5 9.70 -2.20 -18.78
N THR A 6 9.57 -2.21 -20.11
CA THR A 6 10.69 -2.52 -21.02
C THR A 6 11.84 -1.51 -20.85
N LYS A 7 11.52 -0.21 -20.74
CA LYS A 7 12.52 0.84 -20.50
C LYS A 7 13.20 0.69 -19.14
N ALA A 8 12.47 0.27 -18.10
CA ALA A 8 13.03 0.00 -16.79
C ALA A 8 14.03 -1.17 -16.83
N VAL A 9 13.64 -2.31 -17.42
CA VAL A 9 14.53 -3.48 -17.57
C VAL A 9 15.80 -3.13 -18.34
N LYS A 10 15.68 -2.41 -19.47
CA LYS A 10 16.86 -1.95 -20.24
C LYS A 10 17.83 -1.08 -19.45
N LYS A 11 17.34 -0.31 -18.47
CA LYS A 11 18.22 0.47 -17.58
C LYS A 11 18.94 -0.42 -16.58
N VAL A 12 18.24 -1.45 -16.07
CA VAL A 12 18.79 -2.41 -15.10
C VAL A 12 19.87 -3.29 -15.74
N GLU A 13 19.70 -3.68 -17.00
CA GLU A 13 20.68 -4.48 -17.77
C GLU A 13 22.10 -3.86 -17.81
N ALA A 14 22.22 -2.54 -17.64
CA ALA A 14 23.51 -1.85 -17.63
C ALA A 14 24.29 -1.97 -16.31
N PHE A 15 23.68 -2.52 -15.25
CA PHE A 15 24.30 -2.68 -13.93
C PHE A 15 24.97 -4.06 -13.75
N THR A 16 25.75 -4.23 -12.68
CA THR A 16 26.35 -5.53 -12.34
C THR A 16 25.26 -6.52 -11.88
N PRO A 17 25.47 -7.84 -12.01
CA PRO A 17 24.48 -8.84 -11.62
C PRO A 17 23.97 -8.67 -10.19
N GLU A 18 24.82 -8.29 -9.25
CA GLU A 18 24.46 -8.09 -7.84
C GLU A 18 23.43 -6.96 -7.68
N ILE A 19 23.61 -5.86 -8.41
CA ILE A 19 22.66 -4.73 -8.40
C ILE A 19 21.38 -5.09 -9.14
N GLN A 20 21.46 -5.88 -10.22
CA GLN A 20 20.27 -6.36 -10.92
C GLN A 20 19.41 -7.22 -9.98
N ASP A 21 20.02 -8.13 -9.24
CA ASP A 21 19.34 -8.99 -8.28
C ASP A 21 18.74 -8.19 -7.11
N GLU A 22 19.46 -7.20 -6.58
CA GLU A 22 18.93 -6.31 -5.54
C GLU A 22 17.67 -5.56 -6.02
N ILE A 23 17.71 -4.97 -7.22
CA ILE A 23 16.57 -4.28 -7.82
C ILE A 23 15.41 -5.25 -8.05
N ALA A 24 15.69 -6.46 -8.56
CA ALA A 24 14.67 -7.48 -8.78
C ALA A 24 14.00 -7.88 -7.48
N GLN A 25 14.78 -8.09 -6.41
CA GLN A 25 14.25 -8.47 -5.09
C GLN A 25 13.31 -7.39 -4.52
N TYR A 26 13.66 -6.11 -4.61
CA TYR A 26 12.78 -5.03 -4.17
C TYR A 26 11.48 -5.00 -4.98
N LEU A 27 11.58 -5.06 -6.31
CA LEU A 27 10.39 -5.01 -7.17
C LEU A 27 9.44 -6.18 -6.91
N LEU A 28 9.97 -7.39 -6.72
CA LEU A 28 9.18 -8.58 -6.38
C LEU A 28 8.48 -8.42 -5.03
N ASN A 29 9.20 -7.92 -4.02
CA ASN A 29 8.62 -7.67 -2.69
C ASN A 29 7.49 -6.65 -2.74
N ASP A 30 7.65 -5.56 -3.52
CA ASP A 30 6.62 -4.53 -3.69
C ASP A 30 5.39 -5.12 -4.40
N ILE A 31 5.57 -5.87 -5.48
CA ILE A 31 4.47 -6.54 -6.19
C ILE A 31 3.70 -7.47 -5.23
N ASP A 32 4.40 -8.29 -4.45
CA ASP A 32 3.77 -9.21 -3.51
C ASP A 32 3.05 -8.46 -2.37
N ALA A 33 3.61 -7.33 -1.92
CA ALA A 33 2.96 -6.48 -0.92
C ALA A 33 1.66 -5.89 -1.47
N GLU A 34 1.68 -5.31 -2.67
CA GLU A 34 0.50 -4.74 -3.33
C GLU A 34 -0.60 -5.78 -3.54
N LEU A 35 -0.24 -7.00 -3.97
CA LEU A 35 -1.20 -8.09 -4.13
C LEU A 35 -1.83 -8.51 -2.79
N ARG A 36 -1.05 -8.58 -1.71
CA ARG A 36 -1.59 -8.86 -0.37
C ARG A 36 -2.51 -7.74 0.12
N TRP A 37 -2.16 -6.48 -0.16
CA TRP A 37 -2.99 -5.32 0.18
C TRP A 37 -4.32 -5.35 -0.56
N ASP A 38 -4.31 -5.58 -1.88
CA ASP A 38 -5.52 -5.66 -2.70
C ASP A 38 -6.44 -6.80 -2.22
N ASP A 39 -5.89 -7.99 -1.95
CA ASP A 39 -6.66 -9.12 -1.40
C ASP A 39 -7.25 -8.82 -0.01
N SER A 40 -6.45 -8.21 0.88
CA SER A 40 -6.91 -7.82 2.22
C SER A 40 -8.01 -6.77 2.15
N LEU A 41 -7.88 -5.77 1.27
CA LEU A 41 -8.84 -4.70 1.10
C LEU A 41 -10.16 -5.23 0.53
N LYS A 42 -10.12 -6.11 -0.47
CA LYS A 42 -11.30 -6.76 -1.06
C LYS A 42 -12.12 -7.54 -0.04
N LYS A 43 -11.48 -8.11 0.98
CA LYS A 43 -12.11 -8.88 2.06
C LYS A 43 -12.59 -8.03 3.23
N SER A 44 -12.25 -6.74 3.26
CA SER A 44 -12.54 -5.83 4.36
C SER A 44 -13.78 -4.92 4.26
N PRO A 45 -14.65 -4.91 3.21
CA PRO A 45 -15.75 -3.94 3.12
C PRO A 45 -16.66 -3.87 4.33
N ASP A 46 -17.12 -5.00 4.86
CA ASP A 46 -18.03 -5.02 6.02
C ASP A 46 -17.35 -4.52 7.29
N THR A 47 -16.09 -4.93 7.53
CA THR A 47 -15.29 -4.47 8.66
C THR A 47 -15.05 -2.97 8.58
N LEU A 48 -14.69 -2.44 7.40
CA LEU A 48 -14.49 -1.02 7.17
C LEU A 48 -15.79 -0.24 7.36
N LYS A 49 -16.92 -0.78 6.90
CA LYS A 49 -18.23 -0.18 7.14
C LYS A 49 -18.54 -0.08 8.64
N GLN A 50 -18.33 -1.16 9.39
CA GLN A 50 -18.54 -1.16 10.84
C GLN A 50 -17.63 -0.16 11.57
N LEU A 51 -16.38 -0.03 11.14
CA LEU A 51 -15.45 0.97 11.68
C LEU A 51 -15.94 2.39 11.40
N ALA A 52 -16.38 2.67 10.17
CA ALA A 52 -16.93 3.97 9.79
C ALA A 52 -18.21 4.31 10.58
N ASP A 53 -19.15 3.36 10.68
CA ASP A 53 -20.38 3.54 11.45
C ASP A 53 -20.09 3.83 12.93
N ARG A 54 -19.10 3.14 13.51
CA ARG A 54 -18.66 3.36 14.90
C ARG A 54 -18.03 4.73 15.08
N ALA A 55 -17.13 5.14 14.18
CA ALA A 55 -16.51 6.45 14.21
C ALA A 55 -17.56 7.56 14.15
N LEU A 56 -18.55 7.43 13.26
CA LEU A 56 -19.66 8.38 13.14
C LEU A 56 -20.52 8.42 14.40
N LYS A 57 -20.81 7.27 15.02
CA LYS A 57 -21.55 7.20 16.28
C LYS A 57 -20.78 7.91 17.40
N ASN A 58 -19.47 7.68 17.52
CA ASN A 58 -18.63 8.33 18.52
C ASN A 58 -18.62 9.85 18.34
N PHE A 59 -18.47 10.33 17.10
CA PHE A 59 -18.54 11.77 16.81
C PHE A 59 -19.90 12.37 17.23
N LYS A 60 -21.01 11.75 16.80
CA LYS A 60 -22.36 12.23 17.13
C LYS A 60 -22.69 12.23 18.62
N SER A 61 -22.02 11.38 19.40
CA SER A 61 -22.22 11.26 20.85
C SER A 61 -21.20 12.06 21.66
N GLY A 62 -20.35 12.88 21.02
CA GLY A 62 -19.35 13.71 21.71
C GLY A 62 -18.16 12.94 22.26
N HIS A 63 -17.94 11.70 21.83
CA HIS A 63 -16.80 10.86 22.24
C HIS A 63 -15.58 11.03 21.33
N THR A 64 -15.48 12.14 20.62
CA THR A 64 -14.33 12.49 19.77
C THR A 64 -13.72 13.79 20.25
N ILE A 65 -12.40 13.89 20.13
CA ILE A 65 -11.63 15.10 20.41
C ILE A 65 -11.06 15.62 19.10
N GLU A 66 -11.02 16.94 18.95
CA GLU A 66 -10.34 17.59 17.83
C GLU A 66 -8.83 17.51 18.07
N LYS A 67 -8.10 16.96 17.10
CA LYS A 67 -6.64 16.80 17.15
C LYS A 67 -6.02 17.07 15.79
N GLY A 68 -4.88 17.76 15.78
CA GLY A 68 -4.06 17.92 14.58
C GLY A 68 -3.42 16.61 14.14
N PHE A 69 -2.91 16.59 12.90
CA PHE A 69 -2.28 15.41 12.28
C PHE A 69 -1.13 14.81 13.13
N ASP A 70 -0.43 15.64 13.91
CA ASP A 70 0.74 15.25 14.71
C ASP A 70 0.50 15.28 16.24
N GLU A 71 -0.74 15.42 16.68
CA GLU A 71 -1.07 15.55 18.12
C GLU A 71 -1.67 14.24 18.66
N LEU A 72 -0.82 13.30 19.10
CA LEU A 72 -1.25 12.02 19.72
C LEU A 72 -1.71 12.14 21.17
#